data_AF-A0A7Y2N2F3-F1
#
_entry.id   AF-A0A7Y2N2F3-F1
#
_cell.length_a   1.000
_cell.length_b   1.000
_cell.length_c   1.000
_cell.angle_alpha   90.00
_cell.angle_beta   90.00
_cell.angle_gamma   90.00
#
_symmetry.space_group_name_H-M   'P 1'
#
loop_
_entity.id
_entity.type
_entity.pdbx_description
1 polymer ?
#
loop_
_entity_poly.entity_id
_entity_poly.type
_entity_poly.pdbx_seq_one_letter_code
_entity_poly.pdbx_strand_id
1 'polypeptide(L)'
;MEGNTNAAKRVEQTKRRLLTVGVSPERVQFFNLSAAQGPRWAEICTEFSEKITELGPSPIWMALKSKKGAAQPQEDISEVAEK
;
A
#
# COMPACT_ATOMS: atom_id res chain seq x y z
N MET A 1 -16.45 26.07 -1.71
CA MET A 1 -15.82 25.07 -0.80
C MET A 1 -16.36 23.71 -1.18
N GLU A 2 -15.57 22.88 -1.87
CA GLU A 2 -15.96 21.49 -2.17
C GLU A 2 -14.76 20.57 -1.89
N GLY A 3 -14.52 20.27 -0.61
CA GLY A 3 -13.35 19.45 -0.23
C GLY A 3 -13.41 18.06 -0.86
N ASN A 4 -14.57 17.44 -0.82
CA ASN A 4 -14.80 16.06 -1.24
C ASN A 4 -14.65 15.91 -2.76
N THR A 5 -15.16 16.86 -3.55
CA THR A 5 -15.03 16.83 -5.02
C THR A 5 -13.57 17.02 -5.44
N ASN A 6 -12.84 17.91 -4.77
CA ASN A 6 -11.41 18.09 -4.99
C ASN A 6 -10.60 16.85 -4.56
N ALA A 7 -10.96 16.19 -3.46
CA ALA A 7 -10.35 14.94 -3.03
C ALA A 7 -10.55 13.83 -4.06
N ALA A 8 -11.78 13.67 -4.57
CA ALA A 8 -12.07 12.69 -5.62
C ALA A 8 -11.23 12.93 -6.89
N LYS A 9 -11.13 14.19 -7.35
CA LYS A 9 -10.27 14.57 -8.49
C LYS A 9 -8.80 14.23 -8.24
N ARG A 10 -8.28 14.49 -7.04
CA ARG A 10 -6.90 14.16 -6.67
C ARG A 10 -6.65 12.65 -6.65
N VAL A 11 -7.59 11.87 -6.12
CA VAL A 11 -7.48 10.40 -6.13
C VAL A 11 -7.46 9.86 -7.56
N GLU A 12 -8.30 10.39 -8.44
CA GLU A 12 -8.29 10.02 -9.85
C GLU A 12 -6.95 10.36 -10.53
N GLN A 13 -6.39 11.54 -10.27
CA GLN A 13 -5.06 11.90 -10.75
C GLN A 13 -3.97 10.97 -10.19
N THR A 14 -4.06 10.60 -8.92
CA THR A 14 -3.13 9.64 -8.31
C THR A 14 -3.22 8.28 -8.98
N LYS A 15 -4.43 7.77 -9.27
CA LYS A 15 -4.61 6.51 -10.02
C LYS A 15 -3.89 6.55 -11.37
N ARG A 16 -4.00 7.66 -12.12
CA ARG A 16 -3.28 7.83 -13.38
C ARG A 16 -1.76 7.82 -13.20
N ARG A 17 -1.25 8.49 -12.15
CA ARG A 17 0.19 8.52 -11.82
C ARG A 17 0.72 7.15 -11.41
N LEU A 18 -0.07 6.36 -10.66
CA LEU A 18 0.30 5.01 -10.26
C LEU A 18 0.52 4.10 -11.48
N LEU A 19 -0.35 4.19 -12.48
CA LEU A 19 -0.17 3.49 -13.76
C LEU A 19 1.16 3.86 -14.43
N THR A 20 1.53 5.15 -14.43
CA THR A 20 2.80 5.61 -15.03
C THR A 20 4.03 5.01 -14.35
N VAL A 21 3.98 4.75 -13.04
CA VAL A 21 5.09 4.17 -12.28
C VAL A 21 5.00 2.64 -12.13
N GLY A 22 4.11 1.98 -12.88
CA GLY A 22 3.96 0.52 -12.87
C GLY A 22 3.30 -0.05 -11.61
N VAL A 23 2.54 0.78 -10.87
CA VAL A 23 1.78 0.34 -9.70
C VAL A 23 0.30 0.25 -10.07
N SER A 24 -0.37 -0.84 -9.67
CA SER A 24 -1.80 -1.00 -9.93
C SER A 24 -2.61 0.15 -9.32
N PRO A 25 -3.45 0.86 -10.10
CA PRO A 25 -4.28 1.98 -9.61
C PRO A 25 -5.39 1.50 -8.67
N GLU A 26 -5.68 0.21 -8.66
CA GLU A 26 -6.67 -0.41 -7.78
C GLU A 26 -6.25 -0.39 -6.31
N ARG A 27 -4.97 -0.12 -6.04
CA ARG A 27 -4.42 0.01 -4.68
C ARG A 27 -4.85 1.29 -3.96
N VAL A 28 -5.61 2.17 -4.62
CA VAL A 28 -6.16 3.39 -4.04
C VAL A 28 -7.64 3.46 -4.41
N GLN A 29 -8.50 3.73 -3.43
CA GLN A 29 -9.93 3.89 -3.66
C GLN A 29 -10.48 5.03 -2.80
N PHE A 30 -11.52 5.71 -3.27
CA PHE A 30 -12.18 6.80 -2.57
C PHE A 30 -13.67 6.53 -2.50
N PHE A 31 -14.25 6.76 -1.32
CA PHE A 31 -15.67 6.55 -1.05
C PHE A 31 -16.22 7.77 -0.31
N ASN A 32 -17.44 8.18 -0.66
CA ASN A 32 -18.18 9.16 0.12
C ASN A 32 -19.17 8.42 1.01
N LEU A 33 -19.06 8.60 2.32
CA LEU A 33 -19.93 7.98 3.31
C LEU A 33 -20.39 9.05 4.31
N SER A 34 -21.65 8.95 4.74
CA SER A 34 -22.18 9.77 5.83
C SER A 34 -21.86 9.11 7.19
N ALA A 35 -21.95 9.89 8.27
CA ALA A 35 -21.68 9.39 9.63
C ALA A 35 -22.62 8.24 10.07
N ALA A 36 -23.79 8.09 9.42
CA ALA A 36 -24.74 7.03 9.71
C ALA A 36 -24.40 5.69 9.01
N GLN A 37 -23.46 5.68 8.06
CA GLN A 37 -23.16 4.51 7.22
C GLN A 37 -22.06 3.61 7.80
N GLY A 38 -22.06 3.42 9.13
CA GLY A 38 -21.07 2.58 9.83
C GLY A 38 -20.98 1.13 9.31
N PRO A 39 -22.09 0.40 9.13
CA PRO A 39 -22.06 -0.96 8.58
C PRO A 39 -21.46 -1.01 7.16
N ARG A 40 -21.83 -0.06 6.28
CA ARG A 40 -21.30 -0.01 4.92
C ARG A 40 -19.80 0.30 4.90
N TRP A 41 -19.31 1.11 5.83
CA TRP A 41 -17.87 1.34 5.99
C TRP A 41 -17.12 0.04 6.31
N ALA A 42 -17.64 -0.77 7.23
CA ALA A 42 -17.03 -2.05 7.59
C ALA A 42 -16.96 -3.01 6.39
N GLU A 43 -18.05 -3.12 5.62
CA GLU A 43 -18.07 -3.90 4.37
C GLU A 43 -17.01 -3.43 3.37
N ILE A 44 -16.93 -2.12 3.13
CA ILE A 44 -15.93 -1.53 2.23
C ILE A 44 -14.50 -1.85 2.70
N CYS A 45 -14.23 -1.77 4.01
CA CYS A 45 -12.92 -2.12 4.56
C CYS A 45 -12.58 -3.60 4.31
N THR A 46 -13.53 -4.51 4.50
CA THR A 46 -13.34 -5.94 4.23
C THR A 46 -13.10 -6.20 2.75
N GLU A 47 -14.00 -5.74 1.87
CA GLU A 47 -13.89 -5.88 0.41
C GLU A 47 -12.56 -5.33 -0.11
N PHE A 48 -12.16 -4.15 0.37
CA PHE A 48 -10.90 -3.52 -0.05
C PHE A 48 -9.67 -4.28 0.48
N SER A 49 -9.72 -4.79 1.71
CA SER A 49 -8.62 -5.58 2.28
C SER A 49 -8.40 -6.89 1.53
N GLU A 50 -9.49 -7.57 1.16
CA GLU A 50 -9.46 -8.77 0.32
C GLU A 50 -8.84 -8.45 -1.05
N LYS A 51 -9.28 -7.37 -1.70
CA LYS A 51 -8.71 -6.93 -2.99
C LYS A 51 -7.21 -6.62 -2.90
N ILE A 52 -6.76 -5.93 -1.85
CA ILE A 52 -5.32 -5.64 -1.67
C ILE A 52 -4.52 -6.93 -1.43
N THR A 53 -5.11 -7.89 -0.72
CA THR A 53 -4.50 -9.20 -0.46
C THR A 53 -4.33 -9.98 -1.77
N GLU A 54 -5.35 -10.00 -2.63
CA GLU A 54 -5.31 -10.65 -3.95
C GLU A 54 -4.28 -10.01 -4.89
N LEU A 55 -4.16 -8.67 -4.88
CA LEU A 55 -3.14 -7.95 -5.63
C LEU A 55 -1.70 -8.24 -5.16
N GLY A 56 -1.54 -8.87 -3.99
CA GLY A 56 -0.25 -9.22 -3.41
C GLY A 56 0.59 -8.02 -2.94
N PRO A 57 1.85 -8.25 -2.54
CA PRO A 57 2.72 -7.22 -2.00
C PRO A 57 3.00 -6.13 -3.04
N SER A 58 3.14 -4.88 -2.58
CA SER A 58 3.44 -3.75 -3.46
C SER A 58 4.83 -3.90 -4.11
N PRO A 59 4.98 -3.63 -5.42
CA PRO A 59 6.28 -3.61 -6.09
C PRO A 59 7.29 -2.67 -5.43
N ILE A 60 6.83 -1.55 -4.86
CA ILE A 60 7.67 -0.60 -4.12
C ILE A 60 8.26 -1.26 -2.87
N TRP A 61 7.42 -1.98 -2.13
CA TRP A 61 7.86 -2.67 -0.92
C TRP A 61 8.87 -3.78 -1.24
N MET A 62 8.62 -4.54 -2.32
CA MET A 62 9.56 -5.55 -2.80
C MET A 62 10.92 -4.95 -3.18
N ALA A 63 10.93 -3.83 -3.91
CA ALA A 63 12.15 -3.13 -4.29
C ALA A 63 12.93 -2.57 -3.08
N LEU A 64 12.22 -2.08 -2.05
CA LEU A 64 12.87 -1.63 -0.81
C LEU A 64 13.47 -2.81 -0.03
N LYS A 65 12.78 -3.97 0.00
CA LYS A 65 13.26 -5.17 0.69
C LYS A 65 14.50 -5.74 0.01
N SER A 66 14.55 -5.78 -1.31
CA SER A 66 15.74 -6.22 -2.05
C SER A 66 16.94 -5.30 -1.81
N LYS A 67 16.72 -3.97 -1.80
CA LYS A 67 17.76 -2.99 -1.48
C LYS A 67 18.30 -3.17 -0.05
N LYS A 68 17.44 -3.49 0.91
CA LYS A 68 17.84 -3.75 2.31
C LYS A 68 18.60 -5.08 2.45
N GLY A 69 18.22 -6.12 1.69
CA GLY A 69 18.94 -7.40 1.65
C GLY A 69 20.34 -7.30 1.05
N ALA A 70 20.57 -6.36 0.11
CA ALA A 70 21.90 -6.10 -0.46
C ALA A 70 22.83 -5.28 0.47
N ALA A 71 22.32 -4.74 1.58
CA ALA A 71 23.03 -3.79 2.45
C ALA A 71 23.34 -4.33 3.85
N GLN A 72 23.16 -5.63 4.12
CA GLN A 72 23.53 -6.25 5.39
C GLN A 72 24.61 -7.31 5.13
N PRO A 73 25.88 -7.05 5.50
CA PRO A 73 26.87 -8.11 5.62
C PRO A 73 26.39 -9.11 6.66
N GLN A 74 26.37 -10.39 6.29
CA GLN A 74 26.20 -11.51 7.21
C GLN A 74 27.35 -11.45 8.23
N GLU A 75 27.07 -11.08 9.48
CA GLU A 75 28.05 -11.28 10.55
C GLU A 75 28.12 -12.78 10.86
N ASP A 76 29.19 -13.42 10.37
CA ASP A 76 29.56 -14.78 10.72
C ASP A 76 29.95 -14.81 12.20
N ILE A 77 29.01 -15.25 13.04
CA ILE A 77 29.24 -15.47 14.48
C ILE A 77 29.97 -16.79 14.74
N SER A 78 31.10 -17.03 14.06
CA SER A 78 31.94 -18.23 14.29
C SER A 78 33.10 -18.01 15.27
N GLU A 79 33.20 -16.85 15.93
CA GLU A 79 34.32 -16.53 16.82
C GLU A 79 33.84 -16.26 18.27
N VAL A 80 33.11 -17.20 18.86
CA VAL A 80 32.83 -17.21 20.32
C VAL A 80 33.34 -18.48 21.00
N ALA A 81 34.16 -19.27 20.31
CA ALA A 81 34.74 -20.51 20.83
C ALA A 81 36.25 -20.39 21.02
N GLU A 82 36.73 -19.34 21.71
CA GLU A 82 38.07 -19.34 22.31
C GLU A 82 38.23 -18.15 23.27
N LYS A 83 37.57 -18.22 24.43
CA LYS A 83 38.17 -17.67 25.66
C LYS A 83 37.57 -18.29 26.92
#